data_AF-A0AAX3HIP6-F1
#
_entry.id   AF-A0AAX3HIP6-F1
#
_cell.length_a   1.000
_cell.length_b   1.000
_cell.length_c   1.000
_cell.angle_alpha   90.00
_cell.angle_beta   90.00
_cell.angle_gamma   90.00
#
_symmetry.space_group_name_H-M   'P 1'
#
loop_
_entity.id
_entity.type
_entity.pdbx_description
1 polymer ?
#
loop_
_entity_poly.entity_id
_entity_poly.type
_entity_poly.pdbx_seq_one_letter_code
_entity_poly.pdbx_strand_id
1 'polypeptide(L)'
;MKVVIASDSYKESLKAIEVCGAIERGFRAIFPNAEYVKIPIGDGGEGTVESLVDATGGRIISISVTGPLREGVQAFYGISKDKKTAFIEMAAASGLQHVPVEKRNPLITTTKGTGELILHALDQGVGYIILGLGGSATNDGGAGMLAALGVRFINDKGEVIDPSGGALHSIDAIDFSQLDPRLKGVKIEAACDVDNPLVGMQGASFVFGRQKGANVEMMKELDENLKHYANILKRYVSFDVSEIPGAGAAGGMGAAVISVLKGELRRGIEIVLNYTNFDKHIEDADLIITGEGRIDEQTAYGKAPVGVAGRAKRFSVPVIAIGGSVSSDYPAVYEKGIDAVFSITTRPMTLEEAYRVAEENIEMTTKNIAAVWKIASEKHF
;
A
#
# COMPACT_ATOMS: atom_id res chain seq x y z
N MET A 1 -3.90 -29.91 -13.19
CA MET A 1 -3.65 -29.16 -11.96
C MET A 1 -3.16 -27.77 -12.34
N LYS A 2 -3.89 -26.74 -11.95
CA LYS A 2 -3.55 -25.34 -12.04
C LYS A 2 -3.38 -24.77 -10.63
N VAL A 3 -2.21 -24.19 -10.36
CA VAL A 3 -1.87 -23.58 -9.08
C VAL A 3 -1.68 -22.08 -9.29
N VAL A 4 -2.51 -21.29 -8.63
CA VAL A 4 -2.34 -19.84 -8.60
C VAL A 4 -1.56 -19.48 -7.35
N ILE A 5 -0.45 -18.78 -7.52
CA ILE A 5 0.46 -18.36 -6.46
C ILE A 5 0.32 -16.84 -6.32
N ALA A 6 -0.38 -16.41 -5.28
CA ALA A 6 -0.65 -15.00 -5.00
C ALA A 6 -0.18 -14.64 -3.59
N SER A 7 1.10 -14.29 -3.45
CA SER A 7 1.75 -14.00 -2.18
C SER A 7 2.22 -12.56 -2.09
N ASP A 8 2.11 -11.99 -0.89
CA ASP A 8 2.78 -10.75 -0.53
C ASP A 8 4.28 -11.00 -0.30
N SER A 9 5.03 -9.91 -0.22
CA SER A 9 6.40 -9.87 0.25
C SER A 9 6.54 -10.39 1.68
N TYR A 10 7.73 -10.90 1.97
CA TYR A 10 8.14 -11.21 3.33
C TYR A 10 9.02 -10.04 3.75
N LYS A 11 8.44 -9.10 4.51
CA LYS A 11 9.06 -7.82 4.88
C LYS A 11 10.49 -8.03 5.38
N GLU A 12 11.40 -7.18 4.89
CA GLU A 12 12.84 -7.22 5.17
C GLU A 12 13.59 -8.48 4.70
N SER A 13 12.92 -9.39 3.98
CA SER A 13 13.51 -10.66 3.53
C SER A 13 13.39 -10.87 2.03
N LEU A 14 12.19 -11.05 1.48
CA LEU A 14 11.96 -11.39 0.07
C LEU A 14 10.85 -10.54 -0.53
N LYS A 15 11.03 -10.13 -1.79
CA LYS A 15 9.98 -9.50 -2.59
C LYS A 15 8.89 -10.51 -2.94
N ALA A 16 7.68 -10.02 -3.19
CA ALA A 16 6.53 -10.85 -3.54
C ALA A 16 6.81 -11.82 -4.71
N ILE A 17 7.52 -11.35 -5.75
CA ILE A 17 7.87 -12.19 -6.91
C ILE A 17 8.88 -13.30 -6.58
N GLU A 18 9.80 -13.06 -5.64
CA GLU A 18 10.79 -14.03 -5.18
C GLU A 18 10.10 -15.13 -4.36
N VAL A 19 9.18 -14.74 -3.48
CA VAL A 19 8.32 -15.67 -2.73
C VAL A 19 7.49 -16.52 -3.69
N CYS A 20 6.85 -15.90 -4.69
CA CYS A 20 6.07 -16.64 -5.70
C CYS A 20 6.95 -17.63 -6.48
N GLY A 21 8.19 -17.25 -6.81
CA GLY A 21 9.17 -18.11 -7.47
C GLY A 21 9.57 -19.32 -6.61
N ALA A 22 9.84 -19.12 -5.32
CA ALA A 22 10.19 -20.19 -4.40
C ALA A 22 9.03 -21.18 -4.20
N ILE A 23 7.79 -20.70 -4.09
CA ILE A 23 6.59 -21.54 -4.02
C ILE A 23 6.46 -22.39 -5.29
N GLU A 24 6.63 -21.78 -6.47
CA GLU A 24 6.56 -22.50 -7.75
C GLU A 24 7.60 -23.63 -7.80
N ARG A 25 8.86 -23.36 -7.44
CA ARG A 25 9.93 -24.38 -7.45
C ARG A 25 9.60 -25.56 -6.54
N GLY A 26 9.09 -25.29 -5.33
CA GLY A 26 8.71 -26.35 -4.39
C GLY A 26 7.56 -27.20 -4.91
N PHE A 27 6.50 -26.59 -5.43
CA PHE A 27 5.39 -27.33 -6.05
C PHE A 27 5.81 -28.11 -7.30
N ARG A 28 6.63 -27.51 -8.16
CA ARG A 28 7.08 -28.12 -9.42
C ARG A 28 7.93 -29.35 -9.21
N ALA A 29 8.59 -29.48 -8.05
CA ALA A 29 9.30 -30.70 -7.65
C ALA A 29 8.37 -31.92 -7.48
N ILE A 30 7.08 -31.72 -7.21
CA ILE A 30 6.07 -32.79 -7.09
C ILE A 30 5.15 -32.85 -8.32
N PHE A 31 4.78 -31.69 -8.88
CA PHE A 31 3.89 -31.57 -10.04
C PHE A 31 4.57 -30.84 -11.20
N PRO A 32 5.56 -31.46 -11.89
CA PRO A 32 6.35 -30.76 -12.91
C PRO A 32 5.54 -30.25 -14.10
N ASN A 33 4.40 -30.90 -14.39
CA ASN A 33 3.51 -30.62 -15.51
C ASN A 33 2.27 -29.80 -15.12
N ALA A 34 2.17 -29.31 -13.87
CA ALA A 34 1.09 -28.41 -13.48
C ALA A 34 1.26 -27.04 -14.15
N GLU A 35 0.14 -26.34 -14.32
CA GLU A 35 0.14 -24.93 -14.69
C GLU A 35 0.37 -24.08 -13.45
N TYR A 36 1.27 -23.09 -13.54
CA TYR A 36 1.59 -22.18 -12.45
C TYR A 36 1.36 -20.75 -12.90
N VAL A 37 0.52 -20.03 -12.18
CA VAL A 37 0.25 -18.60 -12.41
C VAL A 37 0.75 -17.83 -11.20
N LYS A 38 1.77 -17.00 -11.39
CA LYS A 38 2.31 -16.12 -10.33
C LYS A 38 1.68 -14.75 -10.42
N ILE A 39 1.12 -14.30 -9.30
CA ILE A 39 0.49 -12.99 -9.16
C ILE A 39 1.10 -12.37 -7.90
N PRO A 40 2.27 -11.70 -7.99
CA PRO A 40 2.80 -10.98 -6.84
C PRO A 40 1.76 -9.94 -6.40
N ILE A 41 1.41 -9.93 -5.12
CA ILE A 41 0.43 -9.01 -4.54
C ILE A 41 1.09 -8.09 -3.52
N GLY A 42 0.36 -7.03 -3.15
CA GLY A 42 0.70 -6.11 -2.07
C GLY A 42 -0.56 -5.51 -1.48
N ASP A 43 -0.44 -4.87 -0.31
CA ASP A 43 -1.53 -4.21 0.41
C ASP A 43 -1.57 -2.69 0.19
N GLY A 44 -0.78 -2.16 -0.76
CA GLY A 44 -0.65 -0.71 -0.97
C GLY A 44 0.39 -0.04 -0.08
N GLY A 45 1.09 -0.83 0.75
CA GLY A 45 2.35 -0.47 1.39
C GLY A 45 3.56 -0.67 0.47
N GLU A 46 4.73 -0.75 1.10
CA GLU A 46 6.02 -0.95 0.45
C GLU A 46 6.05 -2.21 -0.43
N GLY A 47 6.53 -2.08 -1.66
CA GLY A 47 6.68 -3.20 -2.61
C GLY A 47 5.44 -3.46 -3.48
N THR A 48 4.39 -2.65 -3.34
CA THR A 48 3.19 -2.74 -4.17
C THR A 48 3.49 -2.29 -5.61
N VAL A 49 4.31 -1.25 -5.78
CA VAL A 49 4.74 -0.76 -7.10
C VAL A 49 5.46 -1.86 -7.87
N GLU A 50 6.45 -2.49 -7.26
CA GLU A 50 7.19 -3.61 -7.84
C GLU A 50 6.24 -4.76 -8.21
N SER A 51 5.34 -5.14 -7.30
CA SER A 51 4.38 -6.22 -7.54
C SER A 51 3.48 -5.93 -8.74
N LEU A 52 2.95 -4.71 -8.86
CA LEU A 52 2.11 -4.30 -9.99
C LEU A 52 2.90 -4.15 -11.30
N VAL A 53 4.16 -3.71 -11.23
CA VAL A 53 5.06 -3.70 -12.39
C VAL A 53 5.33 -5.11 -12.88
N ASP A 54 5.70 -6.03 -11.99
CA ASP A 54 5.99 -7.42 -12.31
C ASP A 54 4.75 -8.12 -12.88
N ALA A 55 3.59 -7.94 -12.25
CA ALA A 55 2.33 -8.52 -12.71
C ALA A 55 1.88 -8.00 -14.09
N THR A 56 2.29 -6.80 -14.49
CA THR A 56 1.92 -6.22 -15.80
C THR A 56 3.01 -6.32 -16.85
N GLY A 57 4.22 -6.76 -16.49
CA GLY A 57 5.41 -6.63 -17.34
C GLY A 57 5.72 -5.16 -17.67
N GLY A 58 5.43 -4.27 -16.72
CA GLY A 58 5.68 -2.83 -16.81
C GLY A 58 7.15 -2.47 -16.62
N ARG A 59 7.41 -1.23 -16.20
CA ARG A 59 8.76 -0.78 -15.83
C ARG A 59 8.73 0.22 -14.68
N ILE A 60 9.82 0.25 -13.92
CA ILE A 60 10.07 1.28 -12.90
C ILE A 60 10.78 2.47 -13.55
N ILE A 61 10.40 3.67 -13.12
CA ILE A 61 11.02 4.94 -13.52
C ILE A 61 11.53 5.61 -12.25
N SER A 62 12.83 5.87 -12.19
CA SER A 62 13.48 6.59 -11.09
C SER A 62 13.67 8.06 -11.45
N ILE A 63 13.31 8.95 -10.53
CA ILE A 63 13.45 10.41 -10.69
C ILE A 63 13.84 11.06 -9.36
N SER A 64 14.50 12.21 -9.43
CA SER A 64 14.76 13.01 -8.25
C SER A 64 13.58 13.95 -7.98
N VAL A 65 13.12 13.96 -6.72
CA VAL A 65 11.97 14.74 -6.24
C VAL A 65 12.28 15.38 -4.90
N THR A 66 11.43 16.29 -4.47
CA THR A 66 11.47 16.92 -3.15
C THR A 66 11.10 15.91 -2.06
N GLY A 67 12.06 15.56 -1.21
CA GLY A 67 11.86 14.70 -0.05
C GLY A 67 11.08 15.36 1.09
N PRO A 68 10.79 14.61 2.18
CA PRO A 68 9.98 15.12 3.29
C PRO A 68 10.60 16.35 3.96
N LEU A 69 11.93 16.41 4.05
CA LEU A 69 12.66 17.53 4.64
C LEU A 69 12.99 18.65 3.64
N ARG A 70 12.35 18.66 2.47
CA ARG A 70 12.54 19.64 1.38
C ARG A 70 13.90 19.57 0.68
N GLU A 71 14.69 18.53 0.97
CA GLU A 71 15.92 18.18 0.27
C GLU A 71 15.61 17.22 -0.89
N GLY A 72 16.46 17.18 -1.92
CA GLY A 72 16.28 16.25 -3.04
C GLY A 72 16.51 14.79 -2.63
N VAL A 73 15.58 13.91 -2.98
CA VAL A 73 15.70 12.46 -2.79
C VAL A 73 15.55 11.73 -4.12
N GLN A 74 16.11 10.52 -4.22
CA GLN A 74 15.80 9.61 -5.33
C GLN A 74 14.52 8.86 -4.99
N ALA A 75 13.51 9.02 -5.84
CA ALA A 75 12.23 8.33 -5.75
C ALA A 75 12.00 7.51 -7.02
N PHE A 76 10.91 6.75 -7.02
CA PHE A 76 10.50 5.98 -8.17
C PHE A 76 8.98 5.81 -8.21
N TYR A 77 8.50 5.43 -9.38
CA TYR A 77 7.15 4.94 -9.58
C TYR A 77 7.14 3.90 -10.72
N GLY A 78 6.08 3.11 -10.79
CA GLY A 78 5.89 2.10 -11.83
C GLY A 78 4.96 2.59 -12.94
N ILE A 79 5.17 2.10 -14.16
CA ILE A 79 4.21 2.24 -15.25
C ILE A 79 3.92 0.86 -15.84
N SER A 80 2.64 0.58 -16.03
CA SER A 80 2.14 -0.60 -16.73
C SER A 80 2.70 -0.72 -18.16
N LYS A 81 2.76 -1.95 -18.67
CA LYS A 81 3.26 -2.24 -20.02
C LYS A 81 2.52 -1.50 -21.13
N ASP A 82 1.21 -1.36 -21.01
CA ASP A 82 0.37 -0.63 -21.97
C ASP A 82 0.42 0.90 -21.79
N LYS A 83 1.18 1.38 -20.79
CA LYS A 83 1.38 2.78 -20.43
C LYS A 83 0.11 3.52 -20.00
N LYS A 84 -0.97 2.81 -19.63
CA LYS A 84 -2.23 3.45 -19.23
C LYS A 84 -2.33 3.72 -17.74
N THR A 85 -1.61 2.95 -16.93
CA THR A 85 -1.64 3.01 -15.47
C THR A 85 -0.27 3.33 -14.90
N ALA A 86 -0.21 4.27 -13.96
CA ALA A 86 0.93 4.47 -13.07
C ALA A 86 0.66 3.89 -11.69
N PHE A 87 1.71 3.33 -11.08
CA PHE A 87 1.71 2.84 -9.70
C PHE A 87 2.66 3.71 -8.90
N ILE A 88 2.15 4.42 -7.91
CA ILE A 88 2.93 5.37 -7.11
C ILE A 88 2.82 4.95 -5.65
N GLU A 89 3.94 4.81 -4.97
CA GLU A 89 3.98 4.76 -3.51
C GLU A 89 4.38 6.13 -2.98
N MET A 90 3.54 6.74 -2.14
CA MET A 90 3.86 8.06 -1.58
C MET A 90 5.16 8.01 -0.76
N ALA A 91 5.45 6.86 -0.13
CA ALA A 91 6.67 6.66 0.65
C ALA A 91 7.93 6.84 -0.18
N ALA A 92 7.92 6.49 -1.48
CA ALA A 92 9.07 6.61 -2.36
C ALA A 92 9.60 8.06 -2.44
N ALA A 93 8.72 9.06 -2.27
CA ALA A 93 9.10 10.47 -2.20
C ALA A 93 9.00 11.06 -0.80
N SER A 94 7.97 10.69 -0.04
CA SER A 94 7.54 11.38 1.19
C SER A 94 7.47 10.45 2.41
N GLY A 95 8.22 9.34 2.39
CA GLY A 95 8.20 8.29 3.41
C GLY A 95 9.19 8.47 4.56
N LEU A 96 8.96 7.72 5.64
CA LEU A 96 9.76 7.72 6.87
C LEU A 96 11.21 7.28 6.65
N GLN A 97 11.48 6.47 5.62
CA GLN A 97 12.83 6.01 5.28
C GLN A 97 13.75 7.15 4.83
N HIS A 98 13.19 8.27 4.35
CA HIS A 98 13.95 9.46 3.96
C HIS A 98 14.24 10.41 5.14
N VAL A 99 13.76 10.09 6.34
CA VAL A 99 13.89 10.96 7.52
C VAL A 99 14.58 10.21 8.66
N PRO A 100 15.85 10.52 8.93
CA PRO A 100 16.56 10.00 10.10
C PRO A 100 15.76 10.23 11.38
N VAL A 101 15.79 9.28 12.31
CA VAL A 101 14.93 9.26 13.50
C VAL A 101 15.03 10.56 14.29
N GLU A 102 16.24 11.11 14.43
CA GLU A 102 16.55 12.35 15.12
C GLU A 102 16.07 13.62 14.39
N LYS A 103 15.75 13.53 13.10
CA LYS A 103 15.23 14.64 12.28
C LYS A 103 13.71 14.56 12.06
N ARG A 104 13.04 13.56 12.60
CA ARG A 104 11.59 13.36 12.44
C ARG A 104 10.82 14.49 13.12
N ASN A 105 10.20 15.35 12.31
CA ASN A 105 9.35 16.43 12.78
C ASN A 105 8.18 16.66 11.80
N PRO A 106 6.96 16.20 12.15
CA PRO A 106 5.81 16.28 11.27
C PRO A 106 5.24 17.69 11.06
N LEU A 107 5.71 18.69 11.83
CA LEU A 107 5.35 20.10 11.62
C LEU A 107 6.01 20.68 10.35
N ILE A 108 7.17 20.16 9.95
CA ILE A 108 7.96 20.71 8.85
C ILE A 108 7.98 19.84 7.60
N THR A 109 7.62 18.55 7.73
CA THR A 109 7.67 17.62 6.60
C THR A 109 6.60 17.92 5.55
N THR A 110 6.93 17.66 4.28
CA THR A 110 6.07 17.96 3.12
C THR A 110 5.82 16.75 2.23
N THR A 111 4.63 16.71 1.61
CA THR A 111 4.24 15.73 0.59
C THR A 111 4.53 16.17 -0.85
N LYS A 112 5.27 17.26 -1.05
CA LYS A 112 5.54 17.85 -2.37
C LYS A 112 6.08 16.85 -3.39
N GLY A 113 7.04 16.01 -3.01
CA GLY A 113 7.59 14.99 -3.91
C GLY A 113 6.57 13.94 -4.38
N THR A 114 5.54 13.62 -3.59
CA THR A 114 4.44 12.77 -4.06
C THR A 114 3.68 13.44 -5.21
N GLY A 115 3.44 14.75 -5.13
CA GLY A 115 2.82 15.50 -6.22
C GLY A 115 3.70 15.58 -7.46
N GLU A 116 5.03 15.68 -7.29
CA GLU A 116 5.99 15.61 -8.39
C GLU A 116 6.01 14.24 -9.09
N LEU A 117 5.88 13.13 -8.33
CA LEU A 117 5.68 11.79 -8.92
C LEU A 117 4.39 11.71 -9.74
N ILE A 118 3.29 12.28 -9.23
CA ILE A 118 2.01 12.34 -9.95
C ILE A 118 2.16 13.15 -11.24
N LEU A 119 2.79 14.33 -11.20
CA LEU A 119 3.05 15.15 -12.40
C LEU A 119 3.84 14.36 -13.45
N HIS A 120 4.92 13.69 -13.03
CA HIS A 120 5.72 12.90 -13.95
C HIS A 120 4.94 11.71 -14.52
N ALA A 121 4.04 11.09 -13.75
CA ALA A 121 3.13 10.07 -14.26
C ALA A 121 2.15 10.65 -15.30
N LEU A 122 1.60 11.84 -15.06
CA LEU A 122 0.74 12.55 -16.03
C LEU A 122 1.50 12.89 -17.33
N ASP A 123 2.81 13.19 -17.25
CA ASP A 123 3.65 13.41 -18.43
C ASP A 123 3.82 12.14 -19.28
N GLN A 124 3.64 10.95 -18.69
CA GLN A 124 3.58 9.70 -19.44
C GLN A 124 2.22 9.45 -20.12
N GLY A 125 1.23 10.31 -19.91
CA GLY A 125 -0.10 10.20 -20.51
C GLY A 125 -0.98 9.10 -19.89
N VAL A 126 -0.72 8.72 -18.63
CA VAL A 126 -1.54 7.72 -17.94
C VAL A 126 -2.96 8.24 -17.70
N GLY A 127 -3.94 7.36 -17.84
CA GLY A 127 -5.36 7.64 -17.53
C GLY A 127 -5.79 7.10 -16.16
N TYR A 128 -4.91 6.34 -15.50
CA TYR A 128 -5.19 5.71 -14.21
C TYR A 128 -3.95 5.77 -13.30
N ILE A 129 -4.14 6.14 -12.03
CA ILE A 129 -3.10 6.14 -11.01
C ILE A 129 -3.58 5.29 -9.84
N ILE A 130 -2.75 4.32 -9.44
CA ILE A 130 -2.87 3.61 -8.17
C ILE A 130 -1.86 4.23 -7.21
N LEU A 131 -2.33 4.77 -6.08
CA LEU A 131 -1.51 5.49 -5.11
C LEU A 131 -1.47 4.75 -3.76
N GLY A 132 -0.31 4.22 -3.39
CA GLY A 132 -0.04 3.66 -2.06
C GLY A 132 0.17 4.76 -1.02
N LEU A 133 -0.60 4.72 0.09
CA LEU A 133 -0.53 5.70 1.19
C LEU A 133 0.27 5.22 2.41
N GLY A 134 0.88 4.03 2.34
CA GLY A 134 1.70 3.49 3.43
C GLY A 134 2.97 4.30 3.69
N GLY A 135 3.53 4.22 4.90
CA GLY A 135 4.91 4.65 5.20
C GLY A 135 5.20 6.16 5.28
N SER A 136 4.18 7.02 5.30
CA SER A 136 4.36 8.49 5.28
C SER A 136 5.20 9.07 6.45
N ALA A 137 6.07 10.05 6.17
CA ALA A 137 6.74 10.89 7.18
C ALA A 137 5.99 12.18 7.53
N THR A 138 4.86 12.42 6.86
CA THR A 138 4.21 13.74 6.78
C THR A 138 2.93 13.81 7.59
N ASN A 139 2.53 15.02 7.98
CA ASN A 139 1.23 15.31 8.61
C ASN A 139 0.66 16.65 8.11
N ASP A 140 0.82 16.91 6.81
CA ASP A 140 0.49 18.16 6.13
C ASP A 140 -0.86 18.12 5.40
N GLY A 141 -1.69 17.11 5.64
CA GLY A 141 -2.99 16.98 4.97
C GLY A 141 -2.90 16.72 3.46
N GLY A 142 -1.74 16.31 2.94
CA GLY A 142 -1.49 16.23 1.50
C GLY A 142 -1.37 17.60 0.81
N ALA A 143 -1.27 18.69 1.58
CA ALA A 143 -1.20 20.03 1.02
C ALA A 143 0.07 20.24 0.18
N GLY A 144 1.22 19.67 0.58
CA GLY A 144 2.44 19.71 -0.23
C GLY A 144 2.27 19.07 -1.61
N MET A 145 1.64 17.89 -1.65
CA MET A 145 1.29 17.19 -2.90
C MET A 145 0.39 18.05 -3.77
N LEU A 146 -0.67 18.64 -3.20
CA LEU A 146 -1.57 19.53 -3.94
C LEU A 146 -0.86 20.80 -4.44
N ALA A 147 0.07 21.34 -3.65
CA ALA A 147 0.86 22.49 -4.07
C ALA A 147 1.74 22.19 -5.29
N ALA A 148 2.39 21.01 -5.31
CA ALA A 148 3.12 20.55 -6.49
C ALA A 148 2.19 20.41 -7.71
N LEU A 149 0.96 19.96 -7.51
CA LEU A 149 -0.06 19.82 -8.57
C LEU A 149 -0.69 21.15 -9.01
N GLY A 150 -0.25 22.28 -8.45
CA GLY A 150 -0.66 23.62 -8.87
C GLY A 150 -1.72 24.29 -7.98
N VAL A 151 -2.11 23.69 -6.86
CA VAL A 151 -2.95 24.36 -5.86
C VAL A 151 -2.14 25.43 -5.13
N ARG A 152 -2.69 26.64 -4.97
CA ARG A 152 -2.07 27.71 -4.19
C ARG A 152 -2.76 27.84 -2.85
N PHE A 153 -1.98 27.78 -1.77
CA PHE A 153 -2.43 28.04 -0.40
C PHE A 153 -2.07 29.47 -0.03
N ILE A 154 -3.04 30.26 0.39
CA ILE A 154 -2.91 31.71 0.57
C ILE A 154 -3.19 32.07 2.03
N ASN A 155 -2.32 32.88 2.63
CA ASN A 155 -2.49 33.35 4.01
C ASN A 155 -3.40 34.60 4.10
N ASP A 156 -3.65 35.07 5.32
CA ASP A 156 -4.45 36.26 5.63
C ASP A 156 -3.90 37.58 5.06
N LYS A 157 -2.63 37.60 4.65
CA LYS A 157 -1.96 38.72 3.96
C LYS A 157 -2.06 38.63 2.44
N GLY A 158 -2.67 37.58 1.90
CA GLY A 158 -2.77 37.35 0.46
C GLY A 158 -1.48 36.77 -0.16
N GLU A 159 -0.55 36.26 0.66
CA GLU A 159 0.71 35.67 0.20
C GLU A 159 0.54 34.16 -0.01
N VAL A 160 1.16 33.63 -1.07
CA VAL A 160 1.21 32.19 -1.29
C VAL A 160 2.23 31.56 -0.34
N ILE A 161 1.80 30.54 0.39
CA ILE A 161 2.64 29.80 1.34
C ILE A 161 2.94 28.40 0.85
N ASP A 162 4.11 27.90 1.23
CA ASP A 162 4.49 26.50 1.05
C ASP A 162 3.99 25.69 2.27
N PRO A 163 3.00 24.80 2.11
CA PRO A 163 2.36 24.16 3.24
C PRO A 163 3.24 23.10 3.91
N SER A 164 2.99 22.89 5.20
CA SER A 164 3.47 21.79 6.03
C SER A 164 2.52 21.60 7.20
N GLY A 165 2.66 20.53 8.00
CA GLY A 165 1.77 20.28 9.14
C GLY A 165 1.65 21.46 10.12
N GLY A 166 2.75 22.19 10.37
CA GLY A 166 2.77 23.39 11.21
C GLY A 166 2.23 24.64 10.54
N ALA A 167 2.25 24.72 9.20
CA ALA A 167 1.83 25.91 8.46
C ALA A 167 0.33 25.92 8.12
N LEU A 168 -0.38 24.79 8.25
CA LEU A 168 -1.79 24.70 7.82
C LEU A 168 -2.71 25.71 8.51
N HIS A 169 -2.45 26.08 9.78
CA HIS A 169 -3.26 27.07 10.50
C HIS A 169 -3.28 28.45 9.83
N SER A 170 -2.25 28.78 9.04
CA SER A 170 -2.10 30.08 8.39
C SER A 170 -2.84 30.18 7.06
N ILE A 171 -3.45 29.10 6.57
CA ILE A 171 -4.20 29.09 5.31
C ILE A 171 -5.53 29.83 5.52
N ASP A 172 -5.75 30.92 4.79
CA ASP A 172 -7.03 31.64 4.77
C ASP A 172 -7.87 31.28 3.53
N ALA A 173 -7.21 31.07 2.39
CA ALA A 173 -7.84 30.74 1.12
C ALA A 173 -7.05 29.71 0.31
N ILE A 174 -7.76 28.99 -0.56
CA ILE A 174 -7.19 28.02 -1.52
C ILE A 174 -7.60 28.44 -2.93
N ASP A 175 -6.63 28.45 -3.84
CA ASP A 175 -6.86 28.71 -5.25
C ASP A 175 -6.47 27.50 -6.11
N PHE A 176 -7.44 27.02 -6.89
CA PHE A 176 -7.33 25.87 -7.79
C PHE A 176 -7.13 26.27 -9.26
N SER A 177 -6.99 27.56 -9.58
CA SER A 177 -6.89 28.06 -10.96
C SER A 177 -5.71 27.50 -11.76
N GLN A 178 -4.65 27.05 -11.06
CA GLN A 178 -3.46 26.44 -11.65
C GLN A 178 -3.37 24.93 -11.41
N LEU A 179 -4.41 24.30 -10.84
CA LEU A 179 -4.45 22.85 -10.68
C LEU A 179 -4.30 22.16 -12.04
N ASP A 180 -3.41 21.17 -12.14
CA ASP A 180 -3.09 20.49 -13.39
C ASP A 180 -4.39 19.96 -14.06
N PRO A 181 -4.77 20.47 -15.25
CA PRO A 181 -6.04 20.15 -15.87
C PRO A 181 -6.15 18.68 -16.29
N ARG A 182 -5.03 17.96 -16.44
CA ARG A 182 -5.01 16.54 -16.82
C ARG A 182 -5.65 15.66 -15.76
N LEU A 183 -5.60 16.07 -14.49
CA LEU A 183 -6.21 15.35 -13.36
C LEU A 183 -7.71 15.08 -13.55
N LYS A 184 -8.44 15.95 -14.27
CA LYS A 184 -9.87 15.76 -14.55
C LYS A 184 -10.18 14.50 -15.36
N GLY A 185 -9.22 14.04 -16.18
CA GLY A 185 -9.36 12.86 -17.03
C GLY A 185 -8.73 11.59 -16.45
N VAL A 186 -8.13 11.68 -15.25
CA VAL A 186 -7.37 10.59 -14.66
C VAL A 186 -8.14 9.99 -13.50
N LYS A 187 -8.36 8.67 -13.55
CA LYS A 187 -8.88 7.92 -12.41
C LYS A 187 -7.78 7.79 -11.36
N ILE A 188 -8.11 7.99 -10.09
CA ILE A 188 -7.16 7.81 -8.98
C ILE A 188 -7.80 6.89 -7.95
N GLU A 189 -7.17 5.74 -7.68
CA GLU A 189 -7.49 4.88 -6.55
C GLU A 189 -6.31 4.89 -5.58
N ALA A 190 -6.57 5.24 -4.32
CA ALA A 190 -5.55 5.23 -3.29
C ALA A 190 -5.76 4.04 -2.35
N ALA A 191 -4.70 3.27 -2.14
CA ALA A 191 -4.69 2.16 -1.21
C ALA A 191 -4.69 2.67 0.22
N CYS A 192 -5.74 2.34 0.95
CA CYS A 192 -6.00 2.80 2.30
C CYS A 192 -6.58 1.65 3.13
N ASP A 193 -5.76 1.12 4.04
CA ASP A 193 -6.12 -0.02 4.92
C ASP A 193 -6.54 0.39 6.33
N VAL A 194 -6.76 1.68 6.56
CA VAL A 194 -7.18 2.24 7.83
C VAL A 194 -8.43 3.08 7.66
N ASP A 195 -9.30 3.10 8.67
CA ASP A 195 -10.55 3.87 8.65
C ASP A 195 -10.45 5.16 9.46
N ASN A 196 -9.26 5.49 9.95
CA ASN A 196 -9.01 6.69 10.75
C ASN A 196 -9.48 7.97 10.04
N PRO A 197 -10.32 8.81 10.68
CA PRO A 197 -10.73 10.09 10.13
C PRO A 197 -9.56 11.07 10.05
N LEU A 198 -9.79 12.25 9.49
CA LEU A 198 -8.74 13.26 9.36
C LEU A 198 -8.29 13.79 10.74
N VAL A 199 -9.25 14.06 11.63
CA VAL A 199 -9.05 14.78 12.90
C VAL A 199 -9.64 14.02 14.10
N GLY A 200 -9.30 14.48 15.31
CA GLY A 200 -9.80 13.94 16.58
C GLY A 200 -8.92 12.82 17.13
N MET A 201 -9.33 12.22 18.25
CA MET A 201 -8.51 11.22 18.97
C MET A 201 -8.20 9.96 18.16
N GLN A 202 -9.03 9.63 17.17
CA GLN A 202 -8.80 8.56 16.21
C GLN A 202 -8.24 9.08 14.87
N GLY A 203 -7.94 10.37 14.77
CA GLY A 203 -7.48 11.04 13.56
C GLY A 203 -6.01 10.88 13.26
N ALA A 204 -5.56 11.51 12.18
CA ALA A 204 -4.22 11.33 11.64
C ALA A 204 -3.11 11.64 12.65
N SER A 205 -3.22 12.77 13.34
CA SER A 205 -2.20 13.29 14.25
C SER A 205 -2.05 12.42 15.50
N PHE A 206 -3.16 12.04 16.14
CA PHE A 206 -3.13 11.29 17.39
C PHE A 206 -2.76 9.82 17.21
N VAL A 207 -3.18 9.19 16.10
CA VAL A 207 -2.92 7.77 15.86
C VAL A 207 -1.55 7.54 15.22
N PHE A 208 -1.15 8.38 14.27
CA PHE A 208 0.07 8.16 13.48
C PHE A 208 1.19 9.18 13.74
N GLY A 209 0.95 10.25 14.50
CA GLY A 209 1.95 11.31 14.72
C GLY A 209 3.18 10.83 15.50
N ARG A 210 3.01 9.96 16.49
CA ARG A 210 4.11 9.51 17.37
C ARG A 210 5.24 8.82 16.60
N GLN A 211 4.93 7.91 15.68
CA GLN A 211 5.93 7.24 14.85
C GLN A 211 6.67 8.19 13.89
N LYS A 212 6.05 9.35 13.58
CA LYS A 212 6.59 10.44 12.76
C LYS A 212 7.36 11.49 13.57
N GLY A 213 7.55 11.27 14.88
CA GLY A 213 8.30 12.17 15.76
C GLY A 213 7.48 13.20 16.52
N ALA A 214 6.14 13.17 16.45
CA ALA A 214 5.30 14.10 17.21
C ALA A 214 5.29 13.76 18.71
N ASN A 215 5.54 14.76 19.56
CA ASN A 215 5.19 14.71 20.99
C ASN A 215 3.71 15.09 21.21
N VAL A 216 3.25 15.10 22.46
CA VAL A 216 1.83 15.33 22.79
C VAL A 216 1.38 16.73 22.37
N GLU A 217 2.23 17.74 22.53
CA GLU A 217 1.96 19.12 22.16
C GLU A 217 1.84 19.27 20.64
N MET A 218 2.79 18.68 19.89
CA MET A 218 2.76 18.63 18.43
C MET A 218 1.52 17.91 17.91
N MET A 219 1.10 16.80 18.54
CA MET A 219 -0.10 16.08 18.11
C MET A 219 -1.36 16.95 18.24
N LYS A 220 -1.48 17.73 19.32
CA LYS A 220 -2.60 18.67 19.50
C LYS A 220 -2.57 19.80 18.47
N GLU A 221 -1.40 20.39 18.25
CA GLU A 221 -1.22 21.45 17.26
C GLU A 221 -1.57 20.94 15.85
N LEU A 222 -1.03 19.80 15.44
CA LEU A 222 -1.29 19.19 14.15
C LEU A 222 -2.77 18.85 13.94
N ASP A 223 -3.47 18.36 14.97
CA ASP A 223 -4.90 18.05 14.87
C ASP A 223 -5.75 19.31 14.67
N GLU A 224 -5.49 20.38 15.43
CA GLU A 224 -6.18 21.67 15.24
C GLU A 224 -5.84 22.30 13.87
N ASN A 225 -4.60 22.16 13.42
CA ASN A 225 -4.15 22.58 12.10
C ASN A 225 -4.88 21.83 10.96
N LEU A 226 -5.04 20.51 11.09
CA LEU A 226 -5.82 19.70 10.15
C LEU A 226 -7.32 20.03 10.19
N LYS A 227 -7.86 20.34 11.38
CA LYS A 227 -9.25 20.76 11.54
C LYS A 227 -9.52 22.10 10.88
N HIS A 228 -8.61 23.06 11.04
CA HIS A 228 -8.64 24.32 10.31
C HIS A 228 -8.58 24.08 8.79
N TYR A 229 -7.63 23.26 8.34
CA TYR A 229 -7.50 22.90 6.93
C TYR A 229 -8.77 22.26 6.35
N ALA A 230 -9.41 21.34 7.08
CA ALA A 230 -10.68 20.73 6.69
C ALA A 230 -11.81 21.78 6.56
N ASN A 231 -11.88 22.73 7.50
CA ASN A 231 -12.85 23.83 7.44
C ASN A 231 -12.63 24.75 6.24
N ILE A 232 -11.38 25.02 5.85
CA ILE A 232 -11.07 25.77 4.63
C ILE A 232 -11.49 24.96 3.40
N LEU A 233 -11.10 23.68 3.30
CA LEU A 233 -11.46 22.82 2.17
C LEU A 233 -12.98 22.74 1.96
N LYS A 234 -13.77 22.67 3.04
CA LYS A 234 -15.24 22.64 3.03
C LYS A 234 -15.88 23.86 2.33
N ARG A 235 -15.15 24.97 2.19
CA ARG A 235 -15.61 26.14 1.41
C ARG A 235 -15.59 25.88 -0.10
N TYR A 236 -14.82 24.90 -0.55
CA TYR A 236 -14.57 24.59 -1.96
C TYR A 236 -15.09 23.22 -2.41
N VAL A 237 -15.38 22.32 -1.45
CA VAL A 237 -16.01 21.03 -1.71
C VAL A 237 -17.37 20.93 -1.04
N SER A 238 -18.30 20.16 -1.61
CA SER A 238 -19.70 20.08 -1.16
C SER A 238 -19.93 19.19 0.06
N PHE A 239 -18.87 18.71 0.71
CA PHE A 239 -18.95 17.76 1.82
C PHE A 239 -17.82 18.00 2.83
N ASP A 240 -17.99 17.47 4.04
CA ASP A 240 -17.00 17.56 5.09
C ASP A 240 -16.04 16.37 5.03
N VAL A 241 -14.73 16.63 4.95
CA VAL A 241 -13.70 15.60 4.86
C VAL A 241 -13.18 15.16 6.21
N SER A 242 -13.53 15.89 7.28
CA SER A 242 -12.95 15.70 8.62
C SER A 242 -13.22 14.31 9.20
N GLU A 243 -14.42 13.77 8.96
CA GLU A 243 -14.90 12.50 9.53
C GLU A 243 -14.98 11.35 8.53
N ILE A 244 -14.55 11.55 7.27
CA ILE A 244 -14.61 10.48 6.27
C ILE A 244 -13.63 9.36 6.66
N PRO A 245 -14.09 8.09 6.70
CA PRO A 245 -13.20 6.96 6.94
C PRO A 245 -12.01 6.92 5.99
N GLY A 246 -10.81 6.81 6.55
CA GLY A 246 -9.55 6.79 5.80
C GLY A 246 -9.03 8.16 5.38
N ALA A 247 -9.75 9.25 5.63
CA ALA A 247 -9.27 10.60 5.33
C ALA A 247 -7.97 10.96 6.07
N GLY A 248 -7.72 10.36 7.24
CA GLY A 248 -6.49 10.54 8.01
C GLY A 248 -5.28 9.76 7.48
N ALA A 249 -5.46 8.87 6.49
CA ALA A 249 -4.36 8.10 5.92
C ALA A 249 -3.24 9.01 5.40
N ALA A 250 -1.99 8.57 5.58
CA ALA A 250 -0.79 9.32 5.22
C ALA A 250 -0.74 10.76 5.77
N GLY A 251 -1.19 10.98 7.01
CA GLY A 251 -1.14 12.31 7.62
C GLY A 251 -2.16 13.29 7.03
N GLY A 252 -3.29 12.77 6.55
CA GLY A 252 -4.37 13.53 5.94
C GLY A 252 -4.33 13.61 4.40
N MET A 253 -3.38 12.95 3.75
CA MET A 253 -3.36 12.86 2.27
C MET A 253 -4.60 12.13 1.73
N GLY A 254 -5.18 11.19 2.48
CA GLY A 254 -6.47 10.57 2.13
C GLY A 254 -7.57 11.61 1.91
N ALA A 255 -7.64 12.64 2.76
CA ALA A 255 -8.56 13.76 2.59
C ALA A 255 -8.30 14.54 1.29
N ALA A 256 -7.03 14.79 0.93
CA ALA A 256 -6.67 15.45 -0.33
C ALA A 256 -7.07 14.62 -1.57
N VAL A 257 -6.89 13.29 -1.50
CA VAL A 257 -7.32 12.36 -2.57
C VAL A 257 -8.82 12.47 -2.80
N ILE A 258 -9.62 12.37 -1.75
CA ILE A 258 -11.09 12.41 -1.84
C ILE A 258 -11.58 13.80 -2.28
N SER A 259 -11.07 14.86 -1.65
CA SER A 259 -11.64 16.20 -1.78
C SER A 259 -11.21 16.93 -3.04
N VAL A 260 -9.91 16.89 -3.38
CA VAL A 260 -9.34 17.69 -4.47
C VAL A 260 -9.06 16.83 -5.69
N LEU A 261 -8.41 15.68 -5.50
CA LEU A 261 -8.10 14.78 -6.63
C LEU A 261 -9.30 13.99 -7.13
N LYS A 262 -10.43 14.02 -6.38
CA LYS A 262 -11.66 13.26 -6.68
C LYS A 262 -11.39 11.76 -6.87
N GLY A 263 -10.38 11.25 -6.17
CA GLY A 263 -10.03 9.84 -6.15
C GLY A 263 -10.85 9.06 -5.12
N GLU A 264 -10.73 7.74 -5.17
CA GLU A 264 -11.39 6.82 -4.25
C GLU A 264 -10.37 6.18 -3.30
N LEU A 265 -10.73 6.07 -2.02
CA LEU A 265 -9.99 5.24 -1.07
C LEU A 265 -10.55 3.81 -1.13
N ARG A 266 -9.67 2.84 -1.36
CA ARG A 266 -10.03 1.41 -1.38
C ARG A 266 -8.99 0.62 -0.61
N ARG A 267 -9.38 -0.56 -0.11
CA ARG A 267 -8.43 -1.52 0.49
C ARG A 267 -7.36 -1.88 -0.55
N GLY A 268 -6.09 -1.83 -0.17
CA GLY A 268 -5.02 -1.96 -1.15
C GLY A 268 -5.01 -3.31 -1.85
N ILE A 269 -5.26 -4.38 -1.09
CA ILE A 269 -5.40 -5.74 -1.66
C ILE A 269 -6.52 -5.81 -2.71
N GLU A 270 -7.64 -5.12 -2.51
CA GLU A 270 -8.73 -5.13 -3.51
C GLU A 270 -8.32 -4.43 -4.81
N ILE A 271 -7.59 -3.32 -4.71
CA ILE A 271 -7.05 -2.62 -5.89
C ILE A 271 -6.13 -3.57 -6.66
N VAL A 272 -5.20 -4.24 -5.97
CA VAL A 272 -4.23 -5.15 -6.59
C VAL A 272 -4.93 -6.35 -7.24
N LEU A 273 -5.85 -7.02 -6.54
CA LEU A 273 -6.58 -8.18 -7.09
C LEU A 273 -7.46 -7.80 -8.29
N ASN A 274 -8.14 -6.66 -8.23
CA ASN A 274 -8.94 -6.16 -9.36
C ASN A 274 -8.04 -5.85 -10.57
N TYR A 275 -6.93 -5.15 -10.33
CA TYR A 275 -6.05 -4.71 -11.41
C TYR A 275 -5.31 -5.86 -12.09
N THR A 276 -4.91 -6.88 -11.33
CA THR A 276 -4.27 -8.10 -11.84
C THR A 276 -5.25 -9.07 -12.48
N ASN A 277 -6.55 -8.74 -12.53
CA ASN A 277 -7.62 -9.64 -12.98
C ASN A 277 -7.57 -11.00 -12.24
N PHE A 278 -7.28 -10.98 -10.95
CA PHE A 278 -7.10 -12.18 -10.13
C PHE A 278 -8.25 -13.18 -10.29
N ASP A 279 -9.49 -12.69 -10.28
CA ASP A 279 -10.71 -13.50 -10.42
C ASP A 279 -10.69 -14.37 -11.70
N LYS A 280 -10.15 -13.86 -12.83
CA LYS A 280 -10.04 -14.65 -14.07
C LYS A 280 -8.99 -15.76 -14.00
N HIS A 281 -7.96 -15.57 -13.19
CA HIS A 281 -6.88 -16.55 -13.04
C HIS A 281 -7.29 -17.72 -12.15
N ILE A 282 -8.28 -17.53 -11.28
CA ILE A 282 -8.74 -18.53 -10.32
C ILE A 282 -10.01 -19.28 -10.74
N GLU A 283 -10.70 -18.86 -11.80
CA GLU A 283 -11.94 -19.49 -12.29
C GLU A 283 -11.83 -21.01 -12.50
N ASP A 284 -10.68 -21.46 -12.98
CA ASP A 284 -10.32 -22.85 -13.29
C ASP A 284 -9.12 -23.34 -12.43
N ALA A 285 -8.80 -22.65 -11.33
CA ALA A 285 -7.71 -23.04 -10.46
C ALA A 285 -8.10 -24.22 -9.55
N ASP A 286 -7.19 -25.17 -9.37
CA ASP A 286 -7.38 -26.29 -8.45
C ASP A 286 -6.93 -25.93 -7.02
N LEU A 287 -5.99 -24.98 -6.89
CA LEU A 287 -5.38 -24.60 -5.62
C LEU A 287 -4.80 -23.19 -5.70
N ILE A 288 -4.95 -22.42 -4.62
CA ILE A 288 -4.29 -21.13 -4.44
C ILE A 288 -3.29 -21.25 -3.28
N ILE A 289 -2.06 -20.78 -3.52
CA ILE A 289 -1.06 -20.56 -2.47
C ILE A 289 -0.88 -19.06 -2.27
N THR A 290 -1.02 -18.63 -1.02
CA THR A 290 -0.82 -17.24 -0.60
C THR A 290 0.13 -17.17 0.59
N GLY A 291 0.57 -15.97 0.97
CA GLY A 291 1.51 -15.81 2.07
C GLY A 291 1.87 -14.38 2.36
N GLU A 292 2.46 -14.19 3.54
CA GLU A 292 3.09 -12.94 3.98
C GLU A 292 4.16 -13.25 5.05
N GLY A 293 4.99 -12.25 5.40
CA GLY A 293 6.08 -12.45 6.37
C GLY A 293 5.63 -12.92 7.77
N ARG A 294 4.41 -12.55 8.18
CA ARG A 294 3.82 -12.99 9.46
C ARG A 294 2.31 -13.13 9.33
N ILE A 295 1.80 -14.32 9.60
CA ILE A 295 0.37 -14.57 9.70
C ILE A 295 -0.04 -14.45 11.17
N ASP A 296 -0.87 -13.46 11.47
CA ASP A 296 -1.38 -13.15 12.81
C ASP A 296 -2.85 -12.70 12.81
N GLU A 297 -3.39 -12.28 13.97
CA GLU A 297 -4.77 -11.79 14.03
C GLU A 297 -5.00 -10.60 13.08
N GLN A 298 -3.98 -9.74 12.86
CA GLN A 298 -4.08 -8.60 11.95
C GLN A 298 -4.24 -9.04 10.50
N THR A 299 -3.68 -10.19 10.12
CA THR A 299 -3.93 -10.82 8.83
C THR A 299 -5.43 -11.01 8.59
N ALA A 300 -6.19 -11.41 9.61
CA ALA A 300 -7.62 -11.61 9.51
C ALA A 300 -8.42 -10.31 9.26
N TYR A 301 -7.85 -9.15 9.55
CA TYR A 301 -8.47 -7.83 9.39
C TYR A 301 -8.14 -7.16 8.04
N GLY A 302 -8.07 -7.94 6.97
CA GLY A 302 -8.10 -7.42 5.60
C GLY A 302 -6.75 -7.28 4.90
N LYS A 303 -5.71 -7.98 5.38
CA LYS A 303 -4.41 -8.05 4.68
C LYS A 303 -4.46 -8.95 3.44
N ALA A 304 -3.35 -8.98 2.71
CA ALA A 304 -3.19 -9.70 1.45
C ALA A 304 -3.71 -11.17 1.46
N PRO A 305 -3.34 -12.04 2.42
CA PRO A 305 -3.78 -13.44 2.40
C PRO A 305 -5.30 -13.62 2.50
N VAL A 306 -5.98 -12.85 3.36
CA VAL A 306 -7.43 -12.97 3.49
C VAL A 306 -8.20 -12.28 2.37
N GLY A 307 -7.62 -11.26 1.73
CA GLY A 307 -8.19 -10.68 0.52
C GLY A 307 -8.20 -11.70 -0.62
N VAL A 308 -7.11 -12.46 -0.79
CA VAL A 308 -7.03 -13.61 -1.71
C VAL A 308 -8.08 -14.66 -1.36
N ALA A 309 -8.13 -15.07 -0.09
CA ALA A 309 -9.09 -16.07 0.36
C ALA A 309 -10.56 -15.67 0.17
N GLY A 310 -10.88 -14.40 0.42
CA GLY A 310 -12.22 -13.85 0.22
C GLY A 310 -12.66 -13.88 -1.26
N ARG A 311 -11.73 -13.70 -2.20
CA ARG A 311 -12.01 -13.88 -3.64
C ARG A 311 -12.13 -15.35 -4.03
N ALA A 312 -11.21 -16.19 -3.55
CA ALA A 312 -11.19 -17.62 -3.81
C ALA A 312 -12.48 -18.34 -3.42
N LYS A 313 -13.07 -17.96 -2.27
CA LYS A 313 -14.36 -18.49 -1.79
C LYS A 313 -15.48 -18.41 -2.83
N ARG A 314 -15.51 -17.37 -3.67
CA ARG A 314 -16.54 -17.18 -4.71
C ARG A 314 -16.48 -18.24 -5.80
N PHE A 315 -15.31 -18.86 -5.98
CA PHE A 315 -15.04 -19.90 -6.96
C PHE A 315 -14.86 -21.28 -6.32
N SER A 316 -15.01 -21.38 -5.00
CA SER A 316 -14.81 -22.63 -4.24
C SER A 316 -13.42 -23.26 -4.45
N VAL A 317 -12.41 -22.40 -4.65
CA VAL A 317 -11.01 -22.83 -4.80
C VAL A 317 -10.34 -22.85 -3.42
N PRO A 318 -9.69 -23.96 -3.04
CA PRO A 318 -9.01 -24.06 -1.75
C PRO A 318 -7.76 -23.17 -1.68
N VAL A 319 -7.50 -22.62 -0.49
CA VAL A 319 -6.45 -21.64 -0.24
C VAL A 319 -5.55 -22.10 0.90
N ILE A 320 -4.26 -22.24 0.60
CA ILE A 320 -3.24 -22.53 1.60
C ILE A 320 -2.38 -21.28 1.79
N ALA A 321 -2.30 -20.80 3.03
CA ALA A 321 -1.45 -19.68 3.40
C ALA A 321 -0.14 -20.15 4.01
N ILE A 322 0.93 -19.45 3.68
CA ILE A 322 2.27 -19.73 4.16
C ILE A 322 2.83 -18.47 4.81
N GLY A 323 3.24 -18.57 6.06
CA GLY A 323 3.78 -17.45 6.83
C GLY A 323 5.29 -17.60 7.02
N GLY A 324 6.02 -16.48 6.95
CA GLY A 324 7.40 -16.40 7.46
C GLY A 324 7.47 -16.89 8.91
N SER A 325 6.54 -16.35 9.70
CA SER A 325 6.16 -16.85 11.02
C SER A 325 4.63 -16.93 11.14
N VAL A 326 4.15 -17.73 12.09
CA VAL A 326 2.73 -17.86 12.42
C VAL A 326 2.59 -17.67 13.92
N SER A 327 1.83 -16.67 14.33
CA SER A 327 1.57 -16.38 15.76
C SER A 327 0.49 -17.31 16.32
N SER A 328 0.28 -17.31 17.65
CA SER A 328 -0.72 -18.17 18.28
C SER A 328 -2.18 -17.75 18.03
N ASP A 329 -2.41 -16.49 17.70
CA ASP A 329 -3.71 -15.87 17.43
C ASP A 329 -4.13 -15.95 15.94
N TYR A 330 -3.33 -16.61 15.11
CA TYR A 330 -3.62 -16.81 13.68
C TYR A 330 -4.95 -17.52 13.34
N PRO A 331 -5.59 -18.38 14.18
CA PRO A 331 -6.76 -19.15 13.75
C PRO A 331 -7.94 -18.30 13.25
N ALA A 332 -7.99 -17.00 13.57
CA ALA A 332 -8.98 -16.06 13.03
C ALA A 332 -9.02 -16.01 11.48
N VAL A 333 -7.92 -16.36 10.79
CA VAL A 333 -7.87 -16.37 9.32
C VAL A 333 -8.72 -17.47 8.68
N TYR A 334 -8.99 -18.57 9.40
CA TYR A 334 -9.83 -19.67 8.90
C TYR A 334 -11.25 -19.20 8.63
N GLU A 335 -11.81 -18.37 9.51
CA GLU A 335 -13.15 -17.77 9.32
C GLU A 335 -13.18 -16.88 8.06
N LYS A 336 -12.03 -16.30 7.68
CA LYS A 336 -11.89 -15.48 6.48
C LYS A 336 -11.69 -16.28 5.20
N GLY A 337 -11.45 -17.58 5.28
CA GLY A 337 -11.51 -18.50 4.15
C GLY A 337 -10.19 -19.10 3.72
N ILE A 338 -9.15 -18.96 4.54
CA ILE A 338 -7.95 -19.77 4.40
C ILE A 338 -8.30 -21.19 4.86
N ASP A 339 -7.88 -22.22 4.13
CA ASP A 339 -8.18 -23.63 4.44
C ASP A 339 -7.06 -24.30 5.25
N ALA A 340 -5.81 -23.86 5.06
CA ALA A 340 -4.66 -24.33 5.82
C ALA A 340 -3.59 -23.25 5.96
N VAL A 341 -2.85 -23.28 7.07
CA VAL A 341 -1.74 -22.35 7.35
C VAL A 341 -0.48 -23.13 7.70
N PHE A 342 0.65 -22.75 7.12
CA PHE A 342 1.96 -23.32 7.42
C PHE A 342 2.97 -22.23 7.75
N SER A 343 3.87 -22.50 8.70
CA SER A 343 5.05 -21.66 8.96
C SER A 343 6.24 -22.22 8.17
N ILE A 344 7.05 -21.36 7.55
CA ILE A 344 8.30 -21.79 6.91
C ILE A 344 9.45 -21.93 7.91
N THR A 345 9.30 -21.42 9.13
CA THR A 345 10.35 -21.48 10.15
C THR A 345 10.52 -22.93 10.61
N THR A 346 11.63 -23.57 10.22
CA THR A 346 11.86 -25.01 10.40
C THR A 346 12.43 -25.41 11.76
N ARG A 347 13.05 -24.47 12.48
CA ARG A 347 13.70 -24.67 13.78
C ARG A 347 13.81 -23.33 14.52
N PRO A 348 14.13 -23.33 15.83
CA PRO A 348 14.58 -22.11 16.49
C PRO A 348 15.77 -21.50 15.72
N MET A 349 15.66 -20.22 15.38
CA MET A 349 16.64 -19.46 14.61
C MET A 349 16.55 -17.98 14.98
N THR A 350 17.65 -17.24 14.76
CA THR A 350 17.60 -15.77 14.88
C THR A 350 16.81 -15.17 13.71
N LEU A 351 16.38 -13.92 13.84
CA LEU A 351 15.67 -13.23 12.76
C LEU A 351 16.54 -13.09 11.50
N GLU A 352 17.82 -12.77 11.68
CA GLU A 352 18.79 -12.68 10.59
C GLU A 352 18.99 -14.02 9.87
N GLU A 353 19.07 -15.11 10.62
CA GLU A 353 19.10 -16.45 10.04
C GLU A 353 17.83 -16.74 9.25
N ALA A 354 16.66 -16.42 9.81
CA ALA A 354 15.37 -16.63 9.17
C ALA A 354 15.27 -15.91 7.82
N TYR A 355 15.72 -14.65 7.74
CA TYR A 355 15.74 -13.89 6.50
C TYR A 355 16.66 -14.52 5.45
N ARG A 356 17.84 -14.98 5.85
CA ARG A 356 18.81 -15.58 4.93
C ARG A 356 18.35 -16.90 4.33
N VAL A 357 17.63 -17.73 5.09
CA VAL A 357 17.16 -19.05 4.64
C VAL A 357 15.69 -19.06 4.19
N ALA A 358 15.03 -17.89 4.14
CA ALA A 358 13.61 -17.79 3.84
C ALA A 358 13.24 -18.44 2.51
N GLU A 359 14.01 -18.20 1.46
CA GLU A 359 13.72 -18.71 0.12
C GLU A 359 13.78 -20.25 0.07
N GLU A 360 14.84 -20.84 0.64
CA GLU A 360 15.01 -22.29 0.74
C GLU A 360 13.90 -22.93 1.59
N ASN A 361 13.55 -22.27 2.70
CA ASN A 361 12.48 -22.74 3.59
C ASN A 361 11.11 -22.70 2.92
N ILE A 362 10.80 -21.67 2.12
CA ILE A 362 9.56 -21.58 1.33
C ILE A 362 9.51 -22.76 0.34
N GLU A 363 10.59 -22.98 -0.40
CA GLU A 363 10.67 -24.07 -1.39
C GLU A 363 10.47 -25.45 -0.74
N MET A 364 11.14 -25.72 0.39
CA MET A 364 10.98 -26.97 1.13
C MET A 364 9.57 -27.15 1.68
N THR A 365 8.99 -26.10 2.26
CA THR A 365 7.65 -26.13 2.86
C THR A 365 6.60 -26.41 1.80
N THR A 366 6.68 -25.70 0.68
CA THR A 366 5.72 -25.83 -0.44
C THR A 366 5.85 -27.17 -1.17
N LYS A 367 7.07 -27.72 -1.27
CA LYS A 367 7.28 -29.10 -1.73
C LYS A 367 6.57 -30.12 -0.85
N ASN A 368 6.65 -29.97 0.48
CA ASN A 368 5.97 -30.86 1.41
C ASN A 368 4.44 -30.72 1.33
N ILE A 369 3.93 -29.48 1.22
CA ILE A 369 2.50 -29.23 0.99
C ILE A 369 2.03 -29.90 -0.30
N ALA A 370 2.79 -29.75 -1.40
CA ALA A 370 2.47 -30.39 -2.67
C ALA A 370 2.49 -31.93 -2.57
N ALA A 371 3.41 -32.51 -1.80
CA ALA A 371 3.45 -33.95 -1.56
C ALA A 371 2.21 -34.44 -0.79
N VAL A 372 1.78 -33.70 0.24
CA VAL A 372 0.53 -33.98 0.97
C VAL A 372 -0.68 -33.86 0.04
N TRP A 373 -0.73 -32.79 -0.78
CA TRP A 373 -1.79 -32.58 -1.76
C TRP A 373 -1.90 -33.74 -2.75
N LYS A 374 -0.76 -34.24 -3.24
CA LYS A 374 -0.69 -35.42 -4.12
C LYS A 374 -1.33 -36.64 -3.46
N ILE A 375 -0.91 -36.96 -2.23
CA ILE A 375 -1.46 -38.10 -1.47
C ILE A 375 -2.97 -37.97 -1.28
N ALA A 376 -3.47 -36.77 -0.99
CA ALA A 376 -4.90 -36.54 -0.80
C ALA A 376 -5.68 -36.70 -2.13
N SER A 377 -5.15 -36.17 -3.23
CA SER A 377 -5.79 -36.22 -4.55
C SER A 377 -5.84 -37.64 -5.14
N GLU A 378 -4.82 -38.48 -4.88
CA GLU A 378 -4.75 -39.86 -5.38
C GLU A 378 -5.68 -40.81 -4.62
N LYS A 379 -6.12 -40.47 -3.40
CA LYS A 379 -7.07 -41.28 -2.61
C LYS A 379 -8.54 -41.11 -3.01
N HIS A 380 -8.84 -40.14 -3.87
CA HIS A 380 -10.20 -39.87 -4.33
C HIS A 380 -10.52 -40.48 -5.72
N PHE A 381 -9.67 -41.39 -6.22
CA PHE A 381 -9.92 -42.24 -7.39
C PHE A 381 -10.03 -43.71 -7.02
#